data_AF-A0A7X1L8R8-F1
#
_entry.id   AF-A0A7X1L8R8-F1
#
_cell.length_a   1.000
_cell.length_b   1.000
_cell.length_c   1.000
_cell.angle_alpha   90.00
_cell.angle_beta   90.00
_cell.angle_gamma   90.00
#
_symmetry.space_group_name_H-M   'P 1'
#
loop_
_entity.id
_entity.type
_entity.pdbx_description
1 polymer ?
#
loop_
_entity_poly.entity_id
_entity_poly.type
_entity_poly.pdbx_seq_one_letter_code
_entity_poly.pdbx_strand_id
1 'polypeptide(L)'
;MKRLCKLIIIVTLFSFSGCYPANRISPIHPEHRLDDINSMNTRIVLLRSFTFNVGLTNYHLPYGNYYPEGQDERGIYYRAPMPIVTTGFSDEKKLVQSGIYLQGKTLEISSPFATWIYFNNNGSIKTELIYAGFALDYGNTWYREAYRDNSKSN
;
A
#
# COMPACT_ATOMS: atom_id res chain seq x y z
N MET A 1 -50.09 8.67 -49.83
CA MET A 1 -50.79 8.52 -48.53
C MET A 1 -49.94 7.67 -47.59
N LYS A 2 -49.70 8.22 -46.39
CA LYS A 2 -49.24 7.58 -45.12
C LYS A 2 -48.02 6.64 -45.18
N ARG A 3 -46.86 7.23 -44.83
CA ARG A 3 -45.64 6.56 -44.36
C ARG A 3 -45.95 5.80 -43.07
N LEU A 4 -45.63 4.50 -43.01
CA LEU A 4 -45.60 3.73 -41.77
C LEU A 4 -44.18 3.18 -41.56
N CYS A 5 -43.32 3.98 -40.95
CA CYS A 5 -42.08 3.50 -40.36
C CYS A 5 -42.45 2.70 -39.12
N LYS A 6 -42.44 1.36 -39.23
CA LYS A 6 -42.50 0.50 -38.04
C LYS A 6 -41.09 0.40 -37.47
N LEU A 7 -40.88 1.20 -36.44
CA LEU A 7 -39.75 1.14 -35.51
C LEU A 7 -39.84 -0.21 -34.76
N ILE A 8 -38.98 -1.17 -35.10
CA ILE A 8 -38.81 -2.39 -34.30
C ILE A 8 -37.72 -2.10 -33.28
N ILE A 9 -38.14 -2.01 -32.02
CA ILE A 9 -37.29 -1.82 -30.86
C ILE A 9 -36.52 -3.14 -30.63
N ILE A 10 -35.23 -3.13 -30.90
CA ILE A 10 -34.31 -4.20 -30.51
C ILE A 10 -34.12 -4.07 -28.99
N VAL A 11 -34.79 -4.93 -28.22
CA VAL A 11 -34.53 -5.09 -26.79
C VAL A 11 -33.27 -5.95 -26.67
N THR A 12 -32.12 -5.29 -26.54
CA THR A 12 -30.86 -5.94 -26.17
C THR A 12 -30.98 -6.49 -24.76
N LEU A 13 -30.91 -7.83 -24.65
CA LEU A 13 -30.75 -8.53 -23.38
C LEU A 13 -29.50 -8.00 -22.66
N PHE A 14 -29.71 -7.36 -21.51
CA PHE A 14 -28.67 -7.03 -20.55
C PHE A 14 -28.27 -8.30 -19.80
N SER A 15 -27.35 -9.07 -20.37
CA SER A 15 -26.66 -10.14 -19.66
C SER A 15 -25.57 -9.54 -18.78
N PHE A 16 -25.92 -9.07 -17.57
CA PHE A 16 -24.95 -8.81 -16.50
C PHE A 16 -24.49 -10.15 -15.91
N SER A 17 -23.76 -10.93 -16.71
CA SER A 17 -23.00 -12.10 -16.24
C SER A 17 -21.61 -11.63 -15.84
N GLY A 18 -21.53 -10.85 -14.77
CA GLY A 18 -20.28 -10.46 -14.12
C GLY A 18 -20.28 -10.99 -12.70
N CYS A 19 -20.27 -12.31 -12.55
CA CYS A 19 -19.97 -12.94 -11.27
C CYS A 19 -18.50 -12.63 -10.98
N TYR A 20 -18.26 -11.57 -10.19
CA TYR A 20 -16.93 -11.29 -9.65
C TYR A 20 -16.46 -12.55 -8.91
N PRO A 21 -15.24 -13.05 -9.16
CA PRO A 21 -14.66 -14.03 -8.27
C PRO A 21 -14.65 -13.36 -6.89
N ALA A 22 -15.38 -13.95 -5.95
CA ALA A 22 -15.26 -13.60 -4.55
C ALA A 22 -13.76 -13.62 -4.23
N ASN A 23 -13.19 -12.44 -3.98
CA ASN A 23 -11.90 -12.32 -3.33
C ASN A 23 -12.02 -13.15 -2.05
N ARG A 24 -11.51 -14.38 -2.09
CA ARG A 24 -11.17 -15.10 -0.88
C ARG A 24 -10.10 -14.24 -0.25
N ILE A 25 -10.52 -13.41 0.71
CA ILE A 25 -9.62 -12.87 1.72
C ILE A 25 -9.00 -14.13 2.32
N SER A 26 -7.77 -14.44 1.91
CA SER A 26 -7.02 -15.53 2.52
C SER A 26 -7.06 -15.28 4.02
N PRO A 27 -7.51 -16.25 4.83
CA PRO A 27 -7.49 -16.07 6.28
C PRO A 27 -6.06 -15.73 6.66
N ILE A 28 -5.88 -14.53 7.23
CA ILE A 28 -4.61 -14.06 7.78
C ILE A 28 -4.16 -15.17 8.74
N HIS A 29 -3.08 -15.87 8.37
CA HIS A 29 -2.59 -16.99 9.18
C HIS A 29 -2.32 -16.47 10.60
N PRO A 30 -2.76 -17.17 11.66
CA PRO A 30 -2.66 -16.70 13.04
C PRO A 30 -1.22 -16.40 13.48
N GLU A 31 -0.21 -16.98 12.82
CA GLU A 31 1.21 -16.65 13.03
C GLU A 31 1.60 -15.22 12.60
N HIS A 32 0.72 -14.48 11.91
CA HIS A 32 0.90 -13.07 11.58
C HIS A 32 0.19 -12.11 12.56
N ARG A 33 -0.41 -12.60 13.65
CA ARG A 33 -0.87 -11.73 14.75
C ARG A 33 0.33 -11.19 15.51
N LEU A 34 0.71 -9.98 15.15
CA LEU A 34 1.89 -9.24 15.58
C LEU A 34 1.60 -8.41 16.84
N ASP A 35 0.88 -8.97 17.81
CA ASP A 35 0.38 -8.22 18.97
C ASP A 35 1.48 -7.85 19.99
N ASP A 36 2.72 -8.35 19.83
CA ASP A 36 3.77 -8.13 20.85
C ASP A 36 5.22 -8.06 20.32
N ILE A 37 5.43 -7.89 19.01
CA ILE A 37 6.80 -7.69 18.51
C ILE A 37 7.23 -6.26 18.80
N ASN A 38 8.29 -6.08 19.61
CA ASN A 38 9.03 -4.82 19.71
C ASN A 38 9.30 -4.34 18.30
N SER A 39 8.61 -3.28 17.92
CA SER A 39 8.25 -3.06 16.52
C SER A 39 9.43 -2.57 15.68
N MET A 40 10.50 -2.12 16.36
CA MET A 40 11.82 -1.83 15.81
C MET A 40 12.66 -3.08 15.46
N ASN A 41 12.22 -4.28 15.86
CA ASN A 41 12.83 -5.56 15.47
C ASN A 41 12.04 -6.24 14.34
N THR A 42 11.35 -5.46 13.52
CA THR A 42 10.66 -5.97 12.34
C THR A 42 11.17 -5.27 11.10
N ARG A 43 10.99 -5.89 9.93
CA ARG A 43 11.15 -5.25 8.63
C ARG A 43 9.90 -5.46 7.80
N ILE A 44 9.66 -4.56 6.86
CA ILE A 44 8.68 -4.79 5.81
C ILE A 44 9.43 -5.38 4.61
N VAL A 45 8.92 -6.47 4.07
CA VAL A 45 9.41 -7.07 2.84
C VAL A 45 8.38 -6.76 1.75
N LEU A 46 8.80 -5.98 0.75
CA LEU A 46 8.02 -5.68 -0.42
C LEU A 46 8.50 -6.59 -1.56
N LEU A 47 7.66 -7.56 -1.95
CA LEU A 47 8.00 -8.61 -2.92
C LEU A 47 8.08 -8.10 -4.35
N ARG A 48 7.37 -7.01 -4.67
CA ARG A 48 7.30 -6.40 -6.00
C ARG A 48 7.17 -4.89 -5.86
N SER A 49 7.74 -4.15 -6.81
CA SER A 49 7.58 -2.69 -6.81
C SER A 49 6.11 -2.34 -6.92
N PHE A 50 5.71 -1.27 -6.22
CA PHE A 50 4.33 -0.84 -6.16
C PHE A 50 4.22 0.62 -6.59
N THR A 51 3.36 0.89 -7.57
CA THR A 51 3.08 2.26 -8.02
C THR A 51 1.70 2.67 -7.54
N PHE A 52 1.60 3.86 -6.96
CA PHE A 52 0.32 4.44 -6.54
C PHE A 52 0.31 5.94 -6.76
N ASN A 53 -0.89 6.50 -6.81
CA ASN A 53 -1.09 7.91 -7.12
C ASN A 53 -1.70 8.62 -5.91
N VAL A 54 -1.18 9.80 -5.58
CA VAL A 54 -1.78 10.72 -4.60
C VAL A 54 -2.01 12.04 -5.32
N GLY A 55 -3.27 12.38 -5.56
CA GLY A 55 -3.64 13.50 -6.44
C GLY A 55 -3.08 13.30 -7.85
N LEU A 56 -2.27 14.24 -8.31
CA LEU A 56 -1.61 14.22 -9.63
C LEU A 56 -0.16 13.72 -9.59
N THR A 57 0.26 13.12 -8.47
CA THR A 57 1.64 12.61 -8.32
C THR A 57 1.63 11.10 -8.23
N ASN A 58 2.44 10.45 -9.06
CA ASN A 58 2.67 9.02 -9.06
C ASN A 58 3.91 8.72 -8.21
N TYR A 59 3.83 7.74 -7.33
CA TYR A 59 4.90 7.29 -6.45
C TYR A 59 5.24 5.86 -6.77
N HIS A 60 6.53 5.56 -6.91
CA HIS A 60 7.03 4.21 -7.17
C HIS A 60 7.83 3.70 -5.98
N LEU A 61 7.23 2.78 -5.22
CA LEU A 61 7.89 2.05 -4.14
C LEU A 61 8.77 0.95 -4.75
N PRO A 62 10.09 0.97 -4.49
CA PRO A 62 10.98 -0.09 -4.94
C PRO A 62 10.78 -1.37 -4.12
N TYR A 63 10.76 -2.53 -4.76
CA TYR A 63 10.80 -3.81 -4.04
C TYR A 63 12.03 -3.92 -3.13
N GLY A 64 11.93 -4.78 -2.11
CA GLY A 64 13.03 -5.12 -1.22
C GLY A 64 12.67 -5.00 0.26
N ASN A 65 13.71 -4.94 1.08
CA ASN A 65 13.60 -4.91 2.53
C ASN A 65 13.62 -3.47 3.05
N TYR A 66 12.57 -3.10 3.76
CA TYR A 66 12.41 -1.80 4.40
C TYR A 66 12.68 -1.97 5.89
N TYR A 67 13.72 -1.30 6.37
CA TYR A 67 14.18 -1.41 7.76
C TYR A 67 13.67 -0.25 8.60
N PRO A 68 13.37 -0.47 9.89
CA PRO A 68 12.86 0.58 10.75
C PRO A 68 13.96 1.61 11.00
N GLU A 69 13.65 2.89 10.81
CA GLU A 69 14.58 4.00 11.05
C GLU A 69 14.13 4.94 12.17
N GLY A 70 12.88 4.84 12.61
CA GLY A 70 12.34 5.67 13.68
C GLY A 70 10.95 5.23 14.11
N GLN A 71 10.54 5.70 15.27
CA GLN A 71 9.22 5.45 15.84
C GLN A 71 8.71 6.72 16.50
N ASP A 72 7.41 6.98 16.34
CA ASP A 72 6.69 8.00 17.12
C ASP A 72 5.58 7.35 17.96
N GLU A 73 4.79 8.19 18.64
CA GLU A 73 3.69 7.72 19.50
C GLU A 73 2.62 6.94 18.73
N ARG A 74 2.54 7.13 17.42
CA ARG A 74 1.48 6.63 16.54
C ARG A 74 1.93 5.45 15.69
N GLY A 75 3.21 5.25 15.42
CA GLY A 75 3.69 4.27 14.45
C GLY A 75 5.19 4.25 14.22
N ILE A 76 5.60 3.51 13.19
CA ILE A 76 7.01 3.23 12.87
C ILE A 76 7.29 3.58 11.42
N TYR A 77 8.44 4.20 11.20
CA TYR A 77 8.97 4.59 9.92
C TYR A 77 9.93 3.50 9.42
N TYR A 78 9.62 2.87 8.28
CA TYR A 78 10.46 1.89 7.62
C TYR A 78 11.04 2.47 6.34
N ARG A 79 12.36 2.64 6.30
CA ARG A 79 13.06 3.26 5.18
C ARG A 79 13.05 2.37 3.95
N ALA A 80 12.81 2.95 2.78
CA ALA A 80 12.96 2.24 1.51
C ALA A 80 14.43 1.81 1.27
N PRO A 81 14.66 0.68 0.59
CA PRO A 81 16.01 0.22 0.25
C PRO A 81 16.74 1.15 -0.74
N MET A 82 15.98 1.95 -1.49
CA MET A 82 16.48 2.97 -2.40
C MET A 82 15.49 4.15 -2.45
N PRO A 83 15.91 5.33 -2.94
CA PRO A 83 15.01 6.47 -3.06
C PRO A 83 13.75 6.14 -3.87
N ILE A 84 12.61 6.66 -3.42
CA ILE A 84 11.34 6.50 -4.12
C ILE A 84 11.30 7.47 -5.29
N VAL A 85 10.85 6.99 -6.45
CA VAL A 85 10.67 7.83 -7.64
C VAL A 85 9.29 8.46 -7.58
N THR A 86 9.22 9.78 -7.69
CA THR A 86 7.97 10.53 -7.80
C THR A 86 7.87 11.18 -9.17
N THR A 87 6.74 11.03 -9.84
CA THR A 87 6.46 11.67 -11.14
C THR A 87 5.21 12.54 -11.00
N GLY A 88 5.37 13.85 -11.18
CA GLY A 88 4.26 14.81 -11.14
C GLY A 88 3.59 15.03 -12.50
N PHE A 89 2.67 15.99 -12.56
CA PHE A 89 1.95 16.38 -13.77
C PHE A 89 2.84 16.84 -14.93
N SER A 90 4.04 17.38 -14.65
CA SER A 90 5.02 17.81 -15.64
C SER A 90 5.94 16.68 -16.15
N ASP A 91 5.64 15.41 -15.82
CA ASP A 91 6.51 14.24 -16.04
C ASP A 91 7.92 14.37 -15.42
N GLU A 92 8.14 15.38 -14.57
CA GLU A 92 9.40 15.56 -13.85
C GLU A 92 9.55 14.43 -12.83
N LYS A 93 10.62 13.65 -12.98
CA LYS A 93 10.99 12.59 -12.05
C LYS A 93 11.88 13.14 -10.95
N LYS A 94 11.52 12.89 -9.70
CA LYS A 94 12.32 13.22 -8.51
C LYS A 94 12.60 11.97 -7.70
N LEU A 95 13.78 11.92 -7.09
CA LEU A 95 14.16 10.89 -6.14
C LEU A 95 13.99 11.44 -4.74
N VAL A 96 13.21 10.75 -3.91
CA VAL A 96 12.90 11.20 -2.56
C VAL A 96 13.30 10.14 -1.54
N GLN A 97 14.00 10.56 -0.49
CA GLN A 97 14.28 9.73 0.68
C GLN A 97 12.98 9.55 1.46
N SER A 98 12.48 8.33 1.48
CA SER A 98 11.10 8.04 1.88
C SER A 98 10.99 6.55 2.21
N GLY A 99 9.86 6.15 2.77
CA GLY A 99 9.59 4.78 3.15
C GLY A 99 8.13 4.55 3.50
N ILE A 100 7.86 3.42 4.14
CA ILE A 100 6.52 3.04 4.59
C ILE A 100 6.36 3.41 6.06
N TYR A 101 5.27 4.06 6.40
CA TYR A 101 4.87 4.34 7.78
C TYR A 101 3.68 3.45 8.16
N LEU A 102 3.88 2.64 9.20
CA LEU A 102 2.84 1.78 9.78
C LEU A 102 2.41 2.35 11.13
N GLN A 103 1.13 2.72 11.26
CA GLN A 103 0.56 3.14 12.54
C GLN A 103 0.38 1.93 13.47
N GLY A 104 0.88 2.05 14.69
CA GLY A 104 1.02 0.97 15.67
C GLY A 104 0.05 0.99 16.85
N LYS A 105 -0.76 2.03 17.07
CA LYS A 105 -1.67 2.08 18.22
C LYS A 105 -3.12 2.33 17.83
N THR A 106 -3.96 1.36 18.16
CA THR A 106 -5.43 1.49 18.31
C THR A 106 -6.18 1.86 17.03
N LEU A 107 -6.37 0.87 16.18
CA LEU A 107 -7.65 0.70 15.50
C LEU A 107 -7.99 -0.76 15.71
N GLU A 108 -9.16 -1.00 16.28
CA GLU A 108 -9.87 -2.25 16.09
C GLU A 108 -9.64 -2.74 14.66
N ILE A 109 -9.58 -4.06 14.50
CA ILE A 109 -9.35 -4.78 13.24
C ILE A 109 -10.57 -4.58 12.30
N SER A 110 -11.15 -3.39 12.25
CA SER A 110 -12.17 -2.93 11.33
C SER A 110 -11.56 -2.09 10.19
N SER A 111 -10.29 -1.67 10.28
CA SER A 111 -9.62 -0.95 9.20
C SER A 111 -8.18 -1.42 8.96
N PRO A 112 -7.96 -2.46 8.15
CA PRO A 112 -6.63 -2.78 7.59
C PRO A 112 -6.05 -1.66 6.69
N PHE A 113 -6.62 -0.45 6.67
CA PHE A 113 -6.53 0.49 5.55
C PHE A 113 -5.53 1.65 5.72
N ALA A 114 -4.78 1.73 6.81
CA ALA A 114 -3.93 2.89 7.10
C ALA A 114 -2.42 2.59 6.93
N THR A 115 -2.02 2.10 5.75
CA THR A 115 -0.60 2.11 5.37
C THR A 115 -0.28 3.46 4.73
N TRP A 116 0.75 4.13 5.22
CA TRP A 116 1.15 5.45 4.73
C TRP A 116 2.53 5.37 4.08
N ILE A 117 2.79 6.24 3.12
CA ILE A 117 4.15 6.60 2.70
C ILE A 117 4.56 7.80 3.54
N TYR A 118 5.81 7.86 3.98
CA TYR A 118 6.34 9.08 4.58
C TYR A 118 7.49 9.62 3.75
N PHE A 119 7.60 10.94 3.65
CA PHE A 119 8.68 11.64 2.98
C PHE A 119 9.48 12.40 4.03
N ASN A 120 10.80 12.24 4.02
CA ASN A 120 11.69 13.00 4.88
C ASN A 120 12.43 14.04 4.04
N ASN A 121 12.11 15.33 4.25
CA ASN A 121 12.80 16.43 3.61
C ASN A 121 13.45 17.31 4.68
N ASN A 122 14.74 17.10 4.92
CA ASN A 122 15.55 17.85 5.89
C ASN A 122 14.93 17.89 7.30
N GLY A 123 14.40 16.76 7.77
CA GLY A 123 13.79 16.64 9.09
C GLY A 123 12.29 16.96 9.14
N SER A 124 11.70 17.48 8.06
CA SER A 124 10.25 17.57 7.92
C SER A 124 9.70 16.25 7.40
N ILE A 125 8.85 15.61 8.20
CA ILE A 125 8.17 14.37 7.83
C ILE A 125 6.77 14.69 7.35
N LYS A 126 6.44 14.26 6.13
CA LYS A 126 5.08 14.30 5.58
C LYS A 126 4.59 12.89 5.33
N THR A 127 3.37 12.56 5.75
CA THR A 127 2.75 11.25 5.47
C THR A 127 1.59 11.38 4.50
N GLU A 128 1.48 10.44 3.55
CA GLU A 128 0.35 10.33 2.62
C GLU A 128 -0.21 8.91 2.65
N LEU A 129 -1.52 8.76 2.46
CA LEU A 129 -2.15 7.45 2.50
C LEU A 129 -1.78 6.67 1.24
N ILE A 130 -1.33 5.43 1.41
CA ILE A 130 -1.13 4.51 0.29
C ILE A 130 -2.49 3.91 -0.06
N TYR A 131 -2.74 3.75 -1.36
CA TYR A 131 -3.95 3.13 -1.88
C TYR A 131 -4.33 1.85 -1.11
N ALA A 132 -5.62 1.72 -0.74
CA ALA A 132 -6.13 0.63 0.09
C ALA A 132 -5.79 -0.77 -0.45
N GLY A 133 -5.67 -0.93 -1.77
CA GLY A 133 -5.25 -2.18 -2.40
C GLY A 133 -3.86 -2.65 -1.99
N PHE A 134 -2.94 -1.75 -1.63
CA PHE A 134 -1.66 -2.14 -1.05
C PHE A 134 -1.85 -2.89 0.26
N ALA A 135 -2.62 -2.30 1.18
CA ALA A 135 -2.82 -2.87 2.50
C ALA A 135 -3.63 -4.18 2.46
N LEU A 136 -4.57 -4.29 1.52
CA LEU A 136 -5.35 -5.51 1.28
C LEU A 136 -4.51 -6.66 0.69
N ASP A 137 -3.35 -6.36 0.11
CA ASP A 137 -2.48 -7.35 -0.53
C ASP A 137 -1.32 -7.83 0.37
N TYR A 138 -1.53 -7.74 1.69
CA TYR A 138 -0.64 -8.33 2.70
C TYR A 138 -0.52 -9.84 2.50
N GLY A 139 0.69 -10.36 2.56
CA GLY A 139 1.05 -11.75 2.27
C GLY A 139 1.34 -12.04 0.79
N ASN A 140 0.90 -11.18 -0.14
CA ASN A 140 1.08 -11.38 -1.58
C ASN A 140 2.07 -10.38 -2.19
N THR A 141 1.87 -9.08 -1.95
CA THR A 141 2.77 -8.02 -2.43
C THR A 141 3.75 -7.61 -1.35
N TRP A 142 3.35 -7.63 -0.08
CA TRP A 142 4.23 -7.31 1.02
C TRP A 142 3.86 -8.07 2.29
N TYR A 143 4.81 -8.20 3.21
CA TYR A 143 4.54 -8.72 4.55
C TYR A 143 5.50 -8.08 5.55
N ARG A 144 5.20 -8.27 6.84
CA ARG A 144 6.08 -7.86 7.93
C ARG A 144 6.62 -9.10 8.62
N GLU A 145 7.93 -9.12 8.87
CA GLU A 145 8.58 -10.21 9.59
C GLU A 145 9.58 -9.68 10.62
N ALA A 146 9.96 -10.55 11.56
CA ALA A 146 11.01 -10.24 12.51
C ALA A 146 12.36 -10.04 11.80
N TYR A 147 13.10 -9.02 12.22
CA TYR A 147 14.44 -8.72 11.78
C TYR A 147 15.33 -8.58 13.01
N ARG A 148 16.48 -9.29 12.99
CA ARG A 148 17.50 -9.17 14.02
C ARG A 148 18.61 -8.30 13.48
N ASP A 149 18.75 -7.11 14.06
CA ASP A 149 19.88 -6.25 13.77
C ASP A 149 21.15 -6.83 14.41
N ASN A 150 21.95 -7.50 13.60
CA ASN A 150 23.19 -8.13 14.05
C ASN A 150 24.28 -7.11 14.42
N SER A 151 24.07 -5.82 14.16
CA SER A 151 25.05 -4.76 14.47
C SER A 151 25.19 -4.44 15.97
N LYS A 152 24.25 -4.91 16.81
CA LYS A 152 24.25 -4.67 18.27
C LYS A 152 24.87 -5.81 19.10
N SER A 153 25.46 -6.80 18.46
CA SER A 153 26.10 -7.96 19.13
C SER A 153 27.60 -7.72 19.36
N ASN A 154 27.97 -6.60 19.98
CA ASN A 154 29.35 -6.29 20.38
C ASN A 154 29.43 -6.01 21.89
#